data_AF-A0ABD6MUV7-F1
#
_entry.id   AF-A0ABD6MUV7-F1
#
_cell.length_a   1.000
_cell.length_b   1.000
_cell.length_c   1.000
_cell.angle_alpha   90.00
_cell.angle_beta   90.00
_cell.angle_gamma   90.00
#
_symmetry.space_group_name_H-M   'P 1'
#
loop_
_entity.id
_entity.type
_entity.pdbx_description
1 polymer ?
#
loop_
_entity_poly.entity_id
_entity_poly.type
_entity_poly.pdbx_seq_one_letter_code
_entity_poly.pdbx_strand_id
1 'polypeptide(L)'
;VEAFTYRMGAHTTSDDPTKYRADEERAAWEAKDPILRLRTYLEKSGDADEAFFTALEEESETLGKRVREAVRAMPDPEPLALFEHAYADGNSLVDEERAQFAAYQASFADSAEEGK
;
A
#
# COMPACT_ATOMS: atom_id res chain seq x y z
N VAL A 1 0.47 -22.54 14.26
CA VAL A 1 1.50 -22.52 13.19
C VAL A 1 2.33 -21.26 13.39
N GLU A 2 3.65 -21.37 13.39
CA GLU A 2 4.57 -20.24 13.49
C GLU A 2 5.49 -20.23 12.27
N ALA A 3 5.56 -19.11 11.55
CA ALA A 3 6.39 -18.96 10.36
C ALA A 3 7.61 -18.09 10.71
N PHE A 4 8.77 -18.74 10.83
CA PHE A 4 10.02 -18.07 11.15
C PHE A 4 10.59 -17.39 9.89
N THR A 5 10.59 -16.05 9.87
CA THR A 5 10.93 -15.24 8.70
C THR A 5 11.69 -13.97 9.10
N TYR A 6 12.08 -13.16 8.11
CA TYR A 6 12.87 -11.95 8.31
C TYR A 6 12.41 -10.79 7.44
N ARG A 7 12.35 -9.60 8.05
CA ARG A 7 12.01 -8.36 7.35
C ARG A 7 13.28 -7.76 6.76
N MET A 8 13.49 -7.95 5.45
CA MET A 8 14.68 -7.42 4.76
C MET A 8 14.80 -5.89 4.89
N GLY A 9 13.69 -5.17 4.69
CA GLY A 9 13.63 -3.72 4.80
C GLY A 9 13.52 -3.17 6.23
N ALA A 10 13.42 -1.84 6.31
CA ALA A 10 13.09 -1.11 7.53
C ALA A 10 11.70 -1.47 8.06
N HIS A 11 11.39 -1.09 9.30
CA HIS A 11 10.06 -1.29 9.88
C HIS A 11 8.98 -0.55 9.12
N THR A 12 9.29 0.70 8.76
CA THR A 12 8.47 1.61 7.98
C THR A 12 9.40 2.54 7.20
N THR A 13 8.84 3.45 6.40
CA THR A 13 9.62 4.47 5.67
C THR A 13 10.28 5.51 6.58
N SER A 14 9.83 5.65 7.84
CA SER A 14 10.40 6.57 8.82
C SER A 14 11.48 5.93 9.71
N ASP A 15 11.75 4.65 9.52
CA ASP A 15 12.65 3.87 10.37
C ASP A 15 14.04 3.70 9.73
N ASP A 16 15.07 3.67 10.57
CA ASP A 16 16.46 3.42 10.18
C ASP A 16 16.98 2.17 10.90
N PRO A 17 17.00 1.00 10.24
CA PRO A 17 17.41 -0.24 10.85
C PRO A 17 18.90 -0.31 11.17
N THR A 18 19.73 0.55 10.57
CA THR A 18 21.18 0.53 10.81
C THR A 18 21.53 0.93 12.25
N LYS A 19 20.60 1.55 12.97
CA LYS A 19 20.76 1.95 14.38
C LYS A 19 20.68 0.79 15.36
N TYR A 20 20.03 -0.31 14.98
CA TYR A 20 19.70 -1.39 15.92
C TYR A 20 19.89 -2.79 15.35
N ARG A 21 20.33 -2.91 14.10
CA ARG A 21 20.53 -4.19 13.42
C ARG A 21 21.86 -4.23 12.71
N ALA A 22 22.58 -5.33 12.90
CA ALA A 22 23.83 -5.59 12.23
C ALA A 22 23.59 -6.08 10.79
N ASP A 23 24.48 -5.70 9.87
CA ASP A 23 24.37 -6.06 8.46
C ASP A 23 24.56 -7.56 8.21
N GLU A 24 25.33 -8.22 9.08
CA GLU A 24 25.59 -9.66 9.03
C GLU A 24 24.30 -10.48 9.21
N GLU A 25 23.39 -10.00 10.07
CA GLU A 25 22.08 -10.63 10.26
C GLU A 25 21.27 -10.56 8.96
N ARG A 26 21.23 -9.39 8.30
CA ARG A 26 20.52 -9.22 7.02
C ARG A 26 21.10 -10.14 5.95
N ALA A 27 22.43 -10.19 5.82
CA ALA A 27 23.09 -11.05 4.84
C ALA A 27 22.81 -12.54 5.08
N ALA A 28 22.79 -12.99 6.34
CA ALA A 28 22.46 -14.38 6.68
C ALA A 28 21.02 -14.77 6.32
N TRP A 29 20.10 -13.80 6.27
CA TRP A 29 18.71 -14.01 5.87
C TRP A 29 18.48 -13.83 4.36
N GLU A 30 19.26 -12.99 3.70
CA GLU A 30 19.25 -12.85 2.23
C GLU A 30 19.56 -14.20 1.55
N ALA A 31 20.51 -14.96 2.08
CA ALA A 31 20.82 -16.32 1.62
C ALA A 31 19.66 -17.33 1.79
N LYS A 32 18.59 -16.96 2.50
CA LYS A 32 17.39 -17.79 2.75
C LYS A 32 16.17 -17.26 2.00
N ASP A 33 16.36 -16.41 0.99
CA ASP A 33 15.27 -15.82 0.20
C ASP A 33 14.30 -16.91 -0.32
N PRO A 34 13.02 -16.89 0.11
CA PRO A 34 12.04 -17.86 -0.34
C PRO A 34 11.74 -17.77 -1.84
N ILE A 35 11.88 -16.60 -2.46
CA ILE A 35 11.65 -16.40 -3.90
C ILE A 35 12.74 -17.13 -4.68
N LEU A 36 14.02 -16.87 -4.36
CA LEU A 36 15.14 -17.55 -4.99
C LEU A 36 15.08 -19.07 -4.78
N ARG A 37 14.74 -19.51 -3.56
CA ARG A 37 14.57 -20.93 -3.24
C ARG A 37 13.50 -21.57 -4.12
N LEU A 38 12.35 -20.92 -4.32
CA LEU A 38 11.28 -21.44 -5.17
C LEU A 38 11.68 -21.43 -6.65
N ARG A 39 12.30 -20.34 -7.13
CA ARG A 39 12.83 -20.27 -8.50
C ARG A 39 13.75 -21.45 -8.82
N THR A 40 14.76 -21.68 -7.97
CA THR A 40 15.70 -22.79 -8.15
C THR A 40 15.00 -24.15 -8.14
N TYR A 41 13.94 -24.31 -7.34
CA TYR A 41 13.16 -25.55 -7.34
C TYR A 41 12.45 -25.77 -8.68
N LEU A 42 11.73 -24.74 -9.18
CA LEU A 42 10.97 -24.80 -10.44
C LEU A 42 11.87 -25.03 -11.66
N GLU A 43 13.05 -24.40 -11.69
CA GLU A 43 14.06 -24.63 -12.73
C GLU A 43 14.55 -26.08 -12.71
N LYS A 44 14.80 -26.64 -11.52
CA LYS A 44 15.29 -28.02 -11.37
C LYS A 44 14.24 -29.07 -11.65
N SER A 45 12.96 -28.79 -11.39
CA SER A 45 11.86 -29.69 -11.73
C SER A 45 11.45 -29.61 -13.20
N GLY A 46 11.93 -28.59 -13.93
CA GLY A 46 11.54 -28.35 -15.33
C GLY A 46 10.16 -27.71 -15.47
N ASP A 47 9.59 -27.19 -14.37
CA ASP A 47 8.28 -26.53 -14.37
C ASP A 47 8.37 -25.07 -14.83
N ALA A 48 9.58 -24.48 -14.81
CA ALA A 48 9.85 -23.14 -15.30
C ALA A 48 11.25 -23.05 -15.94
N ASP A 49 11.42 -22.10 -16.85
CA ASP A 49 12.70 -21.75 -17.48
C ASP A 49 12.92 -20.23 -17.47
N GLU A 50 14.01 -19.79 -18.08
CA GLU A 50 14.35 -18.35 -18.15
C GLU A 50 13.28 -17.54 -18.91
N ALA A 51 12.66 -18.13 -19.93
CA ALA A 51 11.62 -17.45 -20.70
C ALA A 51 10.37 -17.22 -19.84
N PHE A 52 10.00 -18.19 -19.00
CA PHE A 52 8.94 -18.02 -18.02
C PHE A 52 9.23 -16.86 -17.04
N PHE A 53 10.42 -16.83 -16.43
CA PHE A 53 10.75 -15.77 -15.47
C PHE A 53 10.85 -14.38 -16.13
N THR A 54 11.35 -14.31 -17.37
CA THR A 54 11.38 -13.07 -18.14
C THR A 54 9.97 -12.54 -18.39
N ALA A 55 9.05 -13.40 -18.85
CA ALA A 55 7.66 -13.01 -19.07
C ALA A 55 6.96 -12.60 -17.77
N LEU A 56 7.23 -13.29 -16.66
CA LEU A 56 6.67 -12.96 -15.34
C LEU A 56 7.15 -11.59 -14.83
N GLU A 57 8.42 -11.25 -15.05
CA GLU A 57 8.97 -9.94 -14.70
C GLU A 57 8.29 -8.82 -15.52
N GLU A 58 8.15 -9.01 -16.84
CA GLU A 58 7.45 -8.07 -17.73
C GLU A 58 5.97 -7.86 -17.34
N GLU A 59 5.28 -8.95 -16.98
CA GLU A 59 3.90 -8.90 -16.47
C GLU A 59 3.83 -8.13 -15.15
N SER A 60 4.74 -8.42 -14.22
CA SER A 60 4.81 -7.78 -12.90
C SER A 60 5.07 -6.27 -13.01
N GLU A 61 5.97 -5.86 -13.90
CA GLU A 61 6.25 -4.46 -14.19
C GLU A 61 5.05 -3.75 -14.82
N THR A 62 4.40 -4.39 -15.79
CA THR A 62 3.15 -3.88 -16.39
C THR A 62 2.06 -3.71 -15.33
N LEU A 63 1.89 -4.69 -14.46
CA LEU A 63 0.92 -4.64 -13.36
C LEU A 63 1.23 -3.49 -12.41
N GLY A 64 2.49 -3.35 -11.99
CA GLY A 64 2.94 -2.29 -11.09
C GLY A 64 2.68 -0.89 -11.65
N LYS A 65 2.94 -0.68 -12.94
CA LYS A 65 2.64 0.59 -13.63
C LYS A 65 1.14 0.86 -13.66
N ARG A 66 0.34 -0.10 -14.10
CA ARG A 66 -1.12 0.02 -14.17
C ARG A 66 -1.73 0.35 -12.81
N VAL A 67 -1.31 -0.33 -11.75
CA VAL A 67 -1.82 -0.07 -10.39
C VAL A 67 -1.47 1.35 -9.95
N ARG A 68 -0.24 1.80 -10.18
CA ARG A 68 0.21 3.15 -9.81
C ARG A 68 -0.56 4.24 -10.56
N GLU A 69 -0.78 4.04 -11.86
CA GLU A 69 -1.57 4.95 -12.70
C GLU A 69 -3.02 5.01 -12.22
N ALA A 70 -3.65 3.86 -12.02
CA ALA A 70 -5.03 3.78 -11.57
C ALA A 70 -5.22 4.46 -10.21
N VAL A 71 -4.37 4.17 -9.21
CA VAL A 71 -4.45 4.76 -7.87
C VAL A 71 -4.26 6.27 -7.91
N ARG A 72 -3.32 6.78 -8.71
CA ARG A 72 -3.09 8.23 -8.84
C ARG A 72 -4.20 8.96 -9.58
N ALA A 73 -4.94 8.26 -10.44
CA ALA A 73 -6.06 8.81 -11.18
C ALA A 73 -7.40 8.67 -10.44
N MET A 74 -7.43 8.03 -9.27
CA MET A 74 -8.65 7.97 -8.47
C MET A 74 -9.05 9.39 -8.05
N PRO A 75 -10.35 9.75 -8.17
CA PRO A 75 -10.82 11.00 -7.62
C PRO A 75 -10.65 10.99 -6.10
N ASP A 76 -10.47 12.18 -5.53
CA ASP A 76 -10.56 12.31 -4.08
C ASP A 76 -11.93 11.82 -3.60
N PRO A 77 -12.01 11.15 -2.44
CA PRO A 77 -13.29 10.75 -1.88
C PRO A 77 -14.14 11.99 -1.57
N GLU A 78 -15.46 11.84 -1.64
CA GLU A 78 -16.39 12.88 -1.22
C GLU A 78 -16.05 13.31 0.23
N PRO A 79 -15.91 14.62 0.52
CA PRO A 79 -15.49 15.08 1.85
C PRO A 79 -16.35 14.55 3.01
N LEU A 80 -17.64 14.31 2.75
CA LEU A 80 -18.57 13.78 3.75
C LEU A 80 -18.44 12.26 3.98
N ALA A 81 -17.68 11.54 3.14
CA ALA A 81 -17.41 10.12 3.32
C ALA A 81 -16.65 9.82 4.61
N LEU A 82 -15.96 10.81 5.21
CA LEU A 82 -15.33 10.70 6.53
C LEU A 82 -16.30 10.23 7.63
N PHE A 83 -17.58 10.61 7.52
CA PHE A 83 -18.62 10.25 8.50
C PHE A 83 -19.29 8.92 8.18
N GLU A 84 -19.04 8.37 6.99
CA GLU A 84 -19.63 7.12 6.55
C GLU A 84 -18.88 5.94 7.20
N HIS A 85 -19.62 4.89 7.55
CA HIS A 85 -19.09 3.65 8.15
C HIS A 85 -18.51 3.78 9.58
N ALA A 86 -18.68 4.91 10.26
CA ALA A 86 -18.36 5.04 11.69
C ALA A 86 -19.23 4.11 12.55
N TYR A 87 -20.50 3.97 12.18
CA TYR A 87 -21.47 3.03 12.75
C TYR A 87 -22.11 2.23 11.62
N ALA A 88 -22.57 1.01 11.93
CA ALA A 88 -23.27 0.16 10.96
C ALA A 88 -24.61 0.77 10.52
N ASP A 89 -25.31 1.40 11.47
CA ASP A 89 -26.53 2.18 11.28
C ASP A 89 -26.25 3.67 11.57
N GLY A 90 -27.27 4.53 11.47
CA GLY A 90 -27.16 5.94 11.82
C GLY A 90 -26.81 6.18 13.30
N ASN A 91 -26.07 7.25 13.56
CA ASN A 91 -25.78 7.73 14.91
C ASN A 91 -26.08 9.22 14.97
N SER A 92 -26.98 9.62 15.87
CA SER A 92 -27.47 11.00 15.94
C SER A 92 -26.37 12.04 16.14
N LEU A 93 -25.32 11.72 16.89
CA LEU A 93 -24.21 12.64 17.12
C LEU A 93 -23.35 12.77 15.86
N VAL A 94 -23.04 11.65 15.19
CA VAL A 94 -22.29 11.65 13.93
C VAL A 94 -23.06 12.38 12.83
N ASP A 95 -24.39 12.23 12.79
CA ASP A 95 -25.26 12.94 11.84
C ASP A 95 -25.23 14.45 12.08
N GLU A 96 -25.25 14.87 13.35
CA GLU A 96 -25.11 16.28 13.73
C GLU A 96 -23.74 16.84 13.34
N GLU A 97 -22.65 16.12 13.65
CA GLU A 97 -21.29 16.50 13.28
C GLU A 97 -21.10 16.56 11.75
N ARG A 98 -21.70 15.63 10.99
CA ARG A 98 -21.72 15.64 9.52
C ARG A 98 -22.39 16.90 8.99
N ALA A 99 -23.54 17.28 9.56
CA ALA A 99 -24.27 18.48 9.16
C ALA A 99 -23.48 19.77 9.48
N GLN A 100 -22.85 19.83 10.66
CA GLN A 100 -22.00 20.96 11.05
C GLN A 100 -20.78 21.09 10.12
N PHE A 101 -20.12 19.98 9.79
CA PHE A 101 -18.97 19.98 8.87
C PHE A 101 -19.39 20.39 7.46
N ALA A 102 -20.55 19.94 6.96
CA ALA A 102 -21.07 20.38 5.67
C ALA A 102 -21.33 21.89 5.63
N ALA A 103 -21.93 22.46 6.69
CA ALA A 103 -22.14 23.90 6.80
C ALA A 103 -20.83 24.69 6.86
N TYR A 104 -19.83 24.18 7.59
CA TYR A 104 -18.49 24.77 7.64
C TYR A 104 -17.83 24.77 6.25
N GLN A 105 -17.86 23.67 5.52
CA GLN A 105 -17.29 23.61 4.16
C GLN A 105 -18.00 24.56 3.18
N ALA A 106 -19.33 24.65 3.26
CA ALA A 106 -20.12 25.58 2.44
C ALA A 106 -19.75 27.05 2.72
N SER A 107 -19.34 27.39 3.95
CA SER A 107 -18.94 28.76 4.29
C SER A 107 -17.71 29.27 3.52
N PHE A 108 -16.90 28.38 2.94
CA PHE A 108 -15.76 28.75 2.10
C PHE A 108 -16.12 28.90 0.61
N ALA A 109 -17.29 28.42 0.18
CA ALA A 109 -17.70 28.47 -1.22
C ALA A 109 -17.92 29.92 -1.69
N ASP A 110 -18.51 30.78 -0.84
CA ASP A 110 -18.71 32.20 -1.13
C ASP A 110 -17.38 32.98 -1.21
N SER A 111 -16.32 32.50 -0.55
CA SER A 111 -14.99 33.16 -0.56
C SER A 111 -14.16 32.85 -1.81
N ALA A 112 -14.53 31.82 -2.58
CA ALA A 112 -13.81 31.42 -3.79
C ALA A 112 -14.26 32.19 -5.05
N GLU A 113 -15.46 32.78 -5.04
CA GLU A 113 -15.97 33.59 -6.17
C GLU A 113 -15.47 35.05 -6.17
N GLU A 114 -15.11 35.61 -5.02
CA GLU A 114 -14.65 37.01 -4.91
C GLU A 114 -13.16 37.21 -5.26
N GLY A 115 -12.41 36.13 -5.52
CA GLY A 115 -10.97 36.14 -5.77
C GLY A 115 -10.52 36.06 -7.24
N LYS A 116 -11.43 36.19 -8.22
CA LYS A 116 -11.11 36.19 -9.65
C LYS A 116 -11.12 37.58 -10.28
#